data_AF-A0A945Z155-F1
#
_entry.id   AF-A0A945Z155-F1
#
_cell.length_a   1.000
_cell.length_b   1.000
_cell.length_c   1.000
_cell.angle_alpha   90.00
_cell.angle_beta   90.00
_cell.angle_gamma   90.00
#
_symmetry.space_group_name_H-M   'P 1'
#
loop_
_entity.id
_entity.type
_entity.pdbx_description
1 polymer ?
#
loop_
_entity_poly.entity_id
_entity_poly.type
_entity_poly.pdbx_seq_one_letter_code
_entity_poly.pdbx_strand_id
1 'polypeptide(L)' 'MSEQQVNVSGGMGLGSVLFIVFLVLKLCDVITWSWWWVTAPLWIPFAIMIAIFVVVLVFGGLFVFMKAL' A
#
# COMPACT_ATOMS: atom_id res chain seq x y z
N MET A 1 -4.21 43.13 -3.34
CA MET A 1 -4.04 41.78 -3.91
C MET A 1 -3.25 41.01 -2.88
N SER A 2 -3.89 40.12 -2.11
CA SER A 2 -3.25 39.46 -0.97
C SER A 2 -2.41 38.29 -1.50
N GLU A 3 -1.09 38.32 -1.25
CA GLU A 3 -0.21 37.19 -1.55
C GLU A 3 -0.64 35.97 -0.72
N GLN A 4 -1.25 35.00 -1.38
CA GLN A 4 -1.53 33.69 -0.80
C GLN A 4 -0.18 32.95 -0.73
N GLN A 5 0.37 32.83 0.47
CA GLN A 5 1.54 31.99 0.73
C GLN A 5 1.17 30.53 0.42
N VAL A 6 1.57 30.06 -0.76
CA VAL A 6 1.43 28.64 -1.12
C VAL A 6 2.48 27.86 -0.35
N ASN A 7 2.08 27.30 0.79
CA ASN A 7 2.89 26.36 1.54
C ASN A 7 2.98 25.03 0.78
N VAL A 8 4.00 24.88 -0.05
CA VAL A 8 4.37 23.59 -0.64
C VAL A 8 5.03 22.73 0.42
N SER A 9 4.22 22.05 1.22
CA SER A 9 4.67 20.99 2.14
C SER A 9 5.04 19.73 1.34
N GLY A 10 6.21 19.74 0.72
CA GLY A 10 6.78 18.61 -0.03
C GLY A 10 7.48 17.60 0.87
N GLY A 11 6.74 16.88 1.71
CA GLY A 11 7.28 15.74 2.47
C GLY A 11 7.27 14.47 1.61
N MET A 12 8.44 13.89 1.31
CA MET A 12 8.48 12.53 0.76
C MET A 12 7.78 11.57 1.73
N GLY A 13 6.73 10.91 1.27
CA GLY A 13 5.94 10.00 2.10
C GLY A 13 6.84 8.90 2.66
N LEU A 14 6.69 8.58 3.94
CA LEU A 14 7.51 7.57 4.63
C LEU A 14 7.57 6.23 3.86
N GLY A 15 6.53 5.88 3.11
CA GLY A 15 6.50 4.69 2.26
C GLY A 15 7.55 4.67 1.15
N SER A 16 7.87 5.80 0.51
CA SER A 16 8.89 5.86 -0.54
C SER A 16 10.30 5.75 0.05
N VAL A 17 10.53 6.37 1.21
CA VAL A 17 11.81 6.27 1.93
C VAL A 17 12.05 4.83 2.39
N LEU A 18 11.04 4.18 2.99
CA LEU A 18 11.13 2.78 3.40
C LEU A 18 11.42 1.86 2.20
N PHE A 19 10.74 2.08 1.07
CA PHE A 19 11.00 1.33 -0.16
C PHE A 19 12.45 1.47 -0.64
N ILE A 20 12.98 2.71 -0.68
CA ILE A 20 14.37 2.97 -1.10
C ILE A 20 15.35 2.32 -0.12
N VAL A 21 15.11 2.39 1.20
CA VAL A 21 15.99 1.76 2.21
C VAL A 21 16.05 0.25 2.01
N PHE A 22 14.91 -0.44 1.86
CA PHE A 22 14.89 -1.88 1.59
C PHE A 22 15.54 -2.24 0.25
N LEU A 23 15.35 -1.41 -0.79
CA LEU A 23 15.98 -1.61 -2.09
C LEU A 23 17.51 -1.52 -1.99
N VAL A 24 18.05 -0.47 -1.37
CA VAL A 24 19.50 -0.28 -1.20
C VAL A 24 20.11 -1.40 -0.38
N LEU A 25 19.49 -1.79 0.73
CA LEU A 25 19.99 -2.90 1.56
C LEU A 25 20.01 -4.24 0.80
N LYS A 26 19.05 -4.47 -0.10
CA LYS A 26 19.02 -5.67 -0.95
C LYS A 26 20.11 -5.64 -2.04
N LEU A 27 20.40 -4.48 -2.61
CA LEU A 27 21.49 -4.33 -3.59
C LEU A 27 22.88 -4.44 -2.95
N CYS A 28 23.05 -4.00 -1.70
CA CYS A 28 24.28 -4.19 -0.93
C CYS A 28 24.45 -5.62 -0.38
N ASP A 29 23.57 -6.56 -0.75
CA ASP A 29 23.59 -7.97 -0.32
C ASP A 29 23.61 -8.15 1.21
N VAL A 30 23.10 -7.17 1.96
CA VAL A 30 23.01 -7.22 3.44
C VAL A 30 21.88 -8.16 3.88
N ILE A 31 20.90 -8.40 3.00
CA ILE A 31 19.69 -9.19 3.29
C ILE A 31 19.46 -10.24 2.20
N THR A 32 19.47 -11.52 2.56
CA THR A 32 19.19 -12.67 1.66
C THR A 32 17.71 -12.85 1.33
N TRP A 33 16.86 -11.94 1.77
CA TRP A 33 15.42 -12.07 1.74
C TRP A 33 14.85 -12.06 0.31
N SER A 34 13.69 -12.66 0.09
CA SER A 34 13.06 -12.68 -1.23
C SER A 34 12.67 -11.27 -1.70
N TRP A 35 12.72 -11.04 -3.02
CA TRP A 35 12.34 -9.75 -3.64
C TRP A 35 10.87 -9.37 -3.34
N TRP A 36 10.05 -10.38 -3.03
CA TRP A 36 8.69 -10.24 -2.53
C TRP A 36 8.61 -9.39 -1.24
N TRP A 37 9.60 -9.45 -0.37
CA TRP A 37 9.53 -8.68 0.86
C TRP A 37 10.16 -7.29 0.76
N VAL A 38 11.15 -7.13 -0.12
CA VAL A 38 11.74 -5.82 -0.44
C VAL A 38 10.70 -4.85 -0.97
N THR A 39 9.77 -5.36 -1.76
CA THR A 39 8.74 -4.55 -2.38
C THR A 39 7.44 -4.53 -1.54
N ALA A 40 7.34 -5.30 -0.44
CA ALA A 40 6.17 -5.31 0.45
C ALA A 40 5.64 -3.90 0.84
N PRO A 41 6.46 -2.88 1.16
CA PRO A 41 5.97 -1.53 1.42
C PRO A 41 5.10 -0.93 0.30
N LEU A 42 5.35 -1.34 -0.95
CA LEU A 42 4.63 -0.87 -2.13
C LEU A 42 3.28 -1.57 -2.33
N TRP A 43 3.14 -2.85 -1.97
CA TRP A 43 1.92 -3.63 -2.24
C TRP A 43 1.15 -4.04 -0.99
N ILE A 44 1.63 -3.78 0.23
CA ILE A 44 0.79 -3.78 1.43
C ILE A 44 -0.52 -2.98 1.22
N PRO A 45 -0.51 -1.72 0.72
CA PRO A 45 -1.76 -0.99 0.49
C PRO A 45 -2.65 -1.69 -0.55
N PHE A 46 -2.06 -2.26 -1.60
CA PHE A 46 -2.78 -2.98 -2.66
C PHE A 46 -3.40 -4.29 -2.14
N ALA A 47 -2.66 -5.04 -1.33
CA ALA A 47 -3.10 -6.27 -0.70
C ALA A 47 -4.25 -6.03 0.28
N ILE A 48 -4.19 -4.97 1.07
CA ILE A 48 -5.30 -4.54 1.94
C ILE A 48 -6.54 -4.23 1.10
N MET A 49 -6.37 -3.50 0.00
CA MET A 49 -7.50 -3.15 -0.89
C MET A 49 -8.17 -4.39 -1.49
N ILE A 50 -7.37 -5.35 -1.97
CA ILE A 50 -7.86 -6.64 -2.49
C ILE A 50 -8.56 -7.43 -1.39
N ALA A 51 -7.98 -7.51 -0.20
CA ALA A 51 -8.57 -8.25 0.93
C ALA A 51 -9.95 -7.69 1.29
N ILE A 52 -10.07 -6.36 1.38
CA ILE A 52 -11.37 -5.69 1.62
C ILE A 52 -12.35 -6.01 0.50
N PHE A 53 -11.92 -5.94 -0.76
CA PHE A 53 -12.78 -6.22 -1.91
C PHE A 53 -13.34 -7.66 -1.89
N VAL A 54 -12.48 -8.64 -1.59
CA VAL A 54 -12.89 -10.05 -1.45
C VAL A 54 -13.87 -10.22 -0.30
N VAL A 55 -13.60 -9.62 0.86
CA VAL A 55 -14.50 -9.64 2.02
C VAL A 55 -15.87 -9.06 1.63
N VAL A 56 -15.91 -7.88 1.02
CA VAL A 56 -17.17 -7.25 0.60
C VAL A 56 -17.93 -8.11 -0.42
N LEU A 57 -17.25 -8.72 -1.38
CA LEU A 57 -17.89 -9.63 -2.35
C LEU A 57 -18.45 -10.88 -1.69
N VAL A 58 -17.72 -11.49 -0.77
CA VAL A 58 -18.16 -12.70 -0.07
C VAL A 58 -19.33 -12.40 0.85
N PHE A 59 -19.22 -11.39 1.70
CA PHE A 59 -20.29 -11.02 2.64
C PHE A 59 -21.49 -10.40 1.92
N GLY A 60 -21.27 -9.52 0.95
CA GLY A 60 -22.33 -8.92 0.14
C GLY A 60 -23.01 -9.94 -0.76
N GLY A 61 -22.24 -10.80 -1.43
CA GLY A 61 -22.78 -11.89 -2.24
C GLY A 61 -23.56 -12.90 -1.42
N LEU A 62 -23.05 -13.30 -0.24
CA LEU A 62 -23.75 -14.18 0.69
C LEU A 62 -25.03 -13.52 1.23
N PHE A 63 -24.99 -12.23 1.57
CA PHE A 63 -26.16 -11.48 2.01
C PHE A 63 -27.23 -11.39 0.91
N VAL A 64 -26.83 -11.07 -0.32
CA VAL A 64 -27.74 -11.00 -1.48
C VAL A 64 -28.33 -12.38 -1.78
N PHE A 65 -27.51 -13.43 -1.77
CA PHE A 65 -27.94 -14.81 -2.00
C PHE A 65 -28.95 -15.28 -0.95
N MET A 66 -28.68 -15.00 0.33
CA MET A 66 -29.57 -15.34 1.44
C MET A 66 -30.89 -14.56 1.40
N LYS A 67 -30.91 -13.35 0.82
CA LYS A 67 -32.13 -12.57 0.60
C LYS A 67 -32.93 -13.00 -0.64
N ALA A 68 -32.30 -13.74 -1.54
CA ALA A 68 -32.89 -14.21 -2.80
C ALA A 68 -33.54 -15.61 -2.68
N LEU A 69 -33.39 -16.27 -1.53
CA LEU A 69 -33.97 -17.56 -1.16
C LEU A 69 -35.28 -17.36 -0.38
#